data_AF-A0A5N9EFM0-F1
#
_entry.id   AF-A0A5N9EFM0-F1
#
_cell.length_a   1.000
_cell.length_b   1.000
_cell.length_c   1.000
_cell.angle_alpha   90.00
_cell.angle_beta   90.00
_cell.angle_gamma   90.00
#
_symmetry.space_group_name_H-M   'P 1'
#
loop_
_entity.id
_entity.type
_entity.pdbx_description
1 polymer ?
#
loop_
_entity_poly.entity_id
_entity_poly.type
_entity_poly.pdbx_seq_one_letter_code
_entity_poly.pdbx_strand_id
1 'polypeptide(L)'
;MILMKSKPLIIFTKFPTLIKAGIFGAALGLILSLSYIGTSIWLCSSLISCPIHWFPFVIIGLLIWMATMLSSILAAIALRNMFRYFDVSDRGR
;
A
#
# COMPACT_ATOMS: atom_id res chain seq x y z
N MET A 1 -36.36 -0.51 -23.68
CA MET A 1 -35.61 -1.68 -23.18
C MET A 1 -34.12 -1.36 -23.33
N ILE A 2 -33.54 -0.66 -22.35
CA ILE A 2 -32.13 -0.21 -22.39
C ILE A 2 -31.30 -1.32 -21.76
N LEU A 3 -30.53 -1.99 -22.60
CA LEU A 3 -29.69 -3.13 -22.27
C LEU A 3 -28.62 -2.72 -21.26
N MET A 4 -28.87 -2.97 -19.96
CA MET A 4 -27.83 -3.03 -18.93
C MET A 4 -26.88 -4.19 -19.28
N LYS A 5 -25.85 -3.92 -20.09
CA LYS A 5 -24.81 -4.90 -20.40
C LYS A 5 -23.47 -4.44 -19.87
N SER A 6 -22.85 -5.37 -19.15
CA SER A 6 -21.42 -5.48 -18.85
C SER A 6 -20.78 -4.49 -17.85
N LYS A 7 -21.16 -4.59 -16.57
CA LYS A 7 -20.31 -4.12 -15.44
C LYS A 7 -19.22 -5.11 -14.94
N PRO A 8 -19.22 -6.44 -15.20
CA PRO A 8 -18.21 -7.32 -14.59
C PRO A 8 -16.89 -7.41 -15.38
N LEU A 9 -16.86 -7.06 -16.67
CA LEU A 9 -15.65 -7.24 -17.50
C LEU A 9 -14.52 -6.23 -17.18
N ILE A 10 -14.87 -5.08 -16.58
CA ILE A 10 -13.93 -4.00 -16.22
C ILE A 10 -13.18 -4.31 -14.91
N ILE A 11 -13.67 -5.26 -14.11
CA ILE A 11 -12.99 -5.72 -12.89
C ILE A 11 -11.80 -6.62 -13.26
N PHE A 12 -11.97 -7.51 -14.24
CA PHE A 12 -10.94 -8.47 -14.64
C PHE A 12 -9.72 -7.84 -15.36
N THR A 13 -9.92 -6.79 -16.16
CA THR A 13 -8.82 -6.08 -16.83
C THR A 13 -8.10 -5.06 -15.94
N LYS A 14 -8.62 -4.79 -14.73
CA LYS A 14 -8.07 -3.82 -13.76
C LYS A 14 -7.35 -4.44 -12.56
N PHE A 15 -7.33 -5.77 -12.48
CA PHE A 15 -6.41 -6.49 -11.61
C PHE A 15 -4.93 -6.12 -11.81
N PRO A 16 -4.38 -5.93 -13.03
CA PRO A 16 -2.94 -5.70 -13.18
C PRO A 16 -2.46 -4.40 -12.52
N THR A 17 -3.28 -3.34 -12.48
CA THR A 17 -2.89 -2.08 -11.83
C THR A 17 -2.93 -2.17 -10.30
N LEU A 18 -3.96 -2.81 -9.74
CA LEU A 18 -4.03 -3.08 -8.30
C LEU A 18 -2.94 -4.05 -7.84
N ILE A 19 -2.65 -5.09 -8.64
CA ILE A 19 -1.55 -6.02 -8.38
C ILE A 19 -0.21 -5.30 -8.43
N LYS A 20 0.04 -4.43 -9.43
CA LYS A 20 1.27 -3.61 -9.48
C LYS A 20 1.40 -2.68 -8.27
N ALA A 21 0.32 -2.01 -7.87
CA ALA A 21 0.32 -1.16 -6.68
C ALA A 21 0.52 -1.97 -5.38
N GLY A 22 -0.04 -3.17 -5.32
CA GLY A 22 0.18 -4.13 -4.24
C GLY A 22 1.63 -4.59 -4.17
N ILE A 23 2.23 -5.03 -5.28
CA ILE A 23 3.65 -5.45 -5.34
C ILE A 23 4.57 -4.29 -4.95
N PHE A 24 4.29 -3.08 -5.44
CA PHE A 24 5.05 -1.89 -5.08
C PHE A 24 4.94 -1.58 -3.59
N GLY A 25 3.72 -1.59 -3.04
CA GLY A 25 3.49 -1.43 -1.61
C GLY A 25 4.14 -2.52 -0.77
N ALA A 26 4.17 -3.76 -1.27
CA ALA A 26 4.81 -4.90 -0.64
C ALA A 26 6.30 -4.66 -0.46
N ALA A 27 6.97 -4.28 -1.55
CA ALA A 27 8.39 -4.04 -1.59
C ALA A 27 8.78 -2.86 -0.70
N LEU A 28 8.06 -1.73 -0.82
CA LEU A 28 8.28 -0.55 0.01
C LEU A 28 8.05 -0.83 1.49
N GLY A 29 6.96 -1.53 1.82
CA GLY A 29 6.67 -1.94 3.18
C GLY A 29 7.75 -2.85 3.75
N LEU A 30 8.34 -3.73 2.94
CA LEU A 30 9.40 -4.66 3.35
C LEU A 30 10.68 -3.90 3.68
N ILE A 31 11.03 -2.90 2.87
CA ILE A 31 12.17 -2.02 3.13
C ILE A 31 11.94 -1.26 4.44
N LEU A 32 10.74 -0.70 4.66
CA LEU A 32 10.41 0.05 5.86
C LEU A 32 10.39 -0.84 7.11
N SER A 33 9.84 -2.05 7.02
CA SER A 33 9.79 -2.98 8.14
C SER A 33 11.18 -3.47 8.54
N LEU A 34 12.02 -3.83 7.56
CA LEU A 34 13.42 -4.22 7.81
C LEU A 34 14.22 -3.05 8.38
N SER A 35 14.01 -1.84 7.87
CA SER A 35 14.66 -0.63 8.38
C SER A 35 14.26 -0.37 9.83
N TYR A 36 12.97 -0.51 10.17
CA TYR A 36 12.49 -0.37 11.54
C TYR A 36 13.09 -1.43 12.48
N ILE A 37 13.08 -2.70 12.06
CA ILE A 37 13.65 -3.79 12.87
C ILE A 37 15.15 -3.59 13.07
N GLY A 38 15.89 -3.28 12.01
CA GLY A 38 17.34 -3.07 12.05
C GLY A 38 17.73 -1.87 12.91
N THR A 39 17.06 -0.72 12.74
CA THR A 39 17.29 0.46 13.59
C THR A 39 16.96 0.19 15.05
N SER A 40 15.87 -0.55 15.32
CA SER A 40 15.48 -0.89 16.68
C SER A 40 16.49 -1.83 17.37
N ILE A 41 17.01 -2.82 16.64
CA ILE A 41 18.08 -3.70 17.15
C ILE A 41 19.35 -2.89 17.41
N TRP A 42 19.73 -2.01 16.48
CA TRP A 42 20.92 -1.16 16.61
C TRP A 42 20.84 -0.20 17.80
N LEU A 43 19.65 0.35 18.04
CA LEU A 43 19.36 1.15 19.24
C LEU A 43 19.48 0.28 20.49
N CYS A 44 18.84 -0.90 20.53
CA CYS A 44 18.99 -1.82 21.67
C CYS A 44 20.44 -2.21 21.95
N SER A 45 21.28 -2.43 20.93
CA SER A 45 22.70 -2.77 21.16
C SER A 45 23.53 -1.61 21.72
N SER A 46 23.06 -0.37 21.55
CA SER A 46 23.75 0.83 22.01
C SER A 46 23.29 1.28 23.41
N LEU A 47 22.18 0.75 23.93
CA LEU A 47 21.67 1.07 25.27
C LEU A 47 22.05 -0.02 26.29
N ILE A 48 22.39 0.40 27.50
CA ILE A 48 22.71 -0.49 28.65
C ILE A 48 21.54 -1.40 29.04
N SER A 49 20.30 -1.00 28.76
CA SER A 49 19.10 -1.81 28.99
C SER A 49 18.06 -1.48 27.92
N CYS A 50 17.66 -2.46 27.12
CA CYS A 50 16.63 -2.21 26.11
C CYS A 50 15.24 -2.25 26.76
N PRO A 51 14.39 -1.23 26.53
CA PRO A 51 13.07 -1.19 27.15
C PRO A 51 12.18 -2.33 26.65
N ILE A 52 11.44 -3.00 27.54
CA ILE A 52 10.56 -4.13 27.20
C ILE A 52 9.50 -3.75 26.16
N HIS A 53 9.04 -2.49 26.12
CA HIS A 53 8.03 -2.03 25.16
C HIS A 53 8.52 -1.93 23.71
N TRP A 54 9.84 -1.97 23.50
CA TRP A 54 10.45 -2.06 22.17
C TRP A 54 10.32 -3.49 21.61
N PHE A 55 10.24 -4.49 22.49
CA PHE A 55 9.89 -5.85 22.13
C PHE A 55 8.36 -5.99 22.08
N PRO A 56 7.76 -6.33 20.93
CA PRO A 56 8.34 -7.13 19.86
C PRO A 56 8.51 -6.38 18.52
N PHE A 57 9.77 -6.14 18.12
CA PHE A 57 10.16 -5.46 16.87
C PHE A 57 9.50 -6.02 15.62
N VAL A 58 9.40 -7.35 15.56
CA VAL A 58 8.86 -8.08 14.41
C VAL A 58 7.37 -7.80 14.24
N ILE A 59 6.62 -7.68 15.34
CA ILE A 59 5.16 -7.41 15.27
C ILE A 59 4.92 -6.00 14.77
N ILE A 60 5.66 -5.02 15.27
CA ILE A 60 5.53 -3.62 14.78
C ILE A 60 5.99 -3.53 13.32
N GLY A 61 7.08 -4.21 12.95
CA GLY A 61 7.53 -4.29 11.56
C GLY A 61 6.48 -4.89 10.62
N LEU A 62 5.80 -5.97 11.03
CA LEU A 62 4.68 -6.55 10.30
C LEU A 62 3.50 -5.57 10.18
N LEU A 63 3.22 -4.80 11.23
CA LEU A 63 2.16 -3.80 11.24
C LEU A 63 2.45 -2.66 10.26
N ILE A 64 3.70 -2.20 10.21
CA ILE A 64 4.18 -1.23 9.21
C ILE A 64 4.04 -1.79 7.80
N TRP A 65 4.41 -3.06 7.58
CA TRP A 65 4.25 -3.71 6.29
C TRP A 65 2.78 -3.80 5.85
N MET A 66 1.89 -4.21 6.75
CA MET A 66 0.45 -4.28 6.48
C MET A 66 -0.14 -2.89 6.20
N ALA A 67 0.22 -1.88 6.99
CA ALA A 67 -0.26 -0.51 6.82
C ALA A 67 0.19 0.10 5.48
N THR A 68 1.45 -0.10 5.11
CA THR A 68 2.01 0.40 3.83
C THR A 68 1.36 -0.28 2.63
N MET A 69 1.16 -1.60 2.68
CA MET A 69 0.37 -2.33 1.69
C MET A 69 -1.06 -1.80 1.54
N LEU A 70 -1.76 -1.59 2.65
CA LEU A 70 -3.12 -1.05 2.61
C LEU A 70 -3.12 0.37 2.00
N SER A 71 -2.16 1.20 2.41
CA SER A 71 -2.04 2.58 1.94
C SER A 71 -1.76 2.67 0.43
N SER A 72 -0.96 1.76 -0.14
CA SER A 72 -0.66 1.76 -1.58
C SER A 72 -1.89 1.37 -2.41
N ILE A 73 -2.68 0.41 -1.93
CA ILE A 73 -3.94 0.02 -2.56
C ILE A 73 -4.95 1.16 -2.50
N LEU A 74 -5.10 1.80 -1.32
CA LEU A 74 -5.95 2.97 -1.13
C LEU A 74 -5.54 4.12 -2.06
N ALA A 75 -4.25 4.41 -2.15
CA ALA A 75 -3.73 5.43 -3.05
C ALA A 75 -4.05 5.11 -4.52
N ALA A 76 -3.87 3.86 -4.95
CA ALA A 76 -4.20 3.43 -6.31
C ALA A 76 -5.70 3.59 -6.62
N ILE A 77 -6.58 3.31 -5.66
CA ILE A 77 -8.02 3.55 -5.78
C ILE A 77 -8.33 5.05 -5.88
N ALA A 78 -7.71 5.87 -5.03
CA ALA A 78 -7.92 7.32 -5.01
C ALA A 78 -7.47 7.97 -6.33
N LEU A 79 -6.25 7.66 -6.79
CA LEU A 79 -5.71 8.11 -8.08
C LEU A 79 -6.66 7.75 -9.22
N ARG A 80 -7.16 6.51 -9.24
CA ARG A 80 -8.08 6.06 -10.27
C ARG A 80 -9.41 6.82 -10.25
N ASN A 81 -9.96 7.08 -9.07
CA ASN A 81 -11.18 7.89 -8.95
C ASN A 81 -10.95 9.31 -9.47
N MET A 82 -9.80 9.89 -9.15
CA MET A 82 -9.40 11.23 -9.57
C MET A 82 -9.27 11.32 -11.10
N PHE A 83 -8.53 10.40 -11.75
CA PHE A 83 -8.39 10.40 -13.21
C PHE A 83 -9.73 10.28 -13.94
N ARG A 84 -10.69 9.54 -13.38
CA ARG A 84 -12.03 9.43 -13.96
C ARG A 84 -12.75 10.77 -14.05
N TYR A 85 -12.52 11.70 -13.12
CA TYR A 85 -13.11 13.04 -13.18
C TYR A 85 -12.42 13.92 -14.22
N PHE A 86 -11.10 13.81 -14.36
CA PHE A 86 -10.33 14.61 -15.32
C PHE A 86 -10.58 14.19 -16.77
N ASP A 87 -10.76 12.90 -17.07
CA ASP A 87 -11.10 12.41 -18.42
C ASP A 87 -12.44 12.96 -18.96
N VAL A 88 -13.34 13.42 -18.09
CA VAL A 88 -14.62 14.03 -18.52
C VAL A 88 -14.42 15.46 -19.03
N SER A 89 -13.32 16.11 -18.67
CA SER A 89 -13.06 17.52 -19.02
C SER A 89 -12.47 17.72 -20.41
N ASP A 90 -12.00 16.67 -21.09
CA ASP A 90 -11.32 16.77 -22.40
C ASP A 90 -12.25 16.58 -23.62
N ARG A 91 -13.55 16.34 -23.43
CA ARG A 91 -14.52 16.20 -24.54
C ARG A 91 -14.96 17.53 -25.18
N GLY A 92 -14.24 18.62 -24.91
CA GLY A 92 -14.60 19.98 -25.31
C GLY A 92 -13.75 20.59 -26.43
N ARG A 93 -12.95 19.82 -27.16
CA ARG A 93 -12.26 20.26 -28.38
C ARG A 93 -12.57 19.36 -29.56
#